data_AF-A0A9E0PIJ5-F1
#
_entry.id   AF-A0A9E0PIJ5-F1
#
_cell.length_a   1.000
_cell.length_b   1.000
_cell.length_c   1.000
_cell.angle_alpha   90.00
_cell.angle_beta   90.00
_cell.angle_gamma   90.00
#
_symmetry.space_group_name_H-M   'P 1'
#
loop_
_entity.id
_entity.type
_entity.pdbx_description
1 polymer ?
#
loop_
_entity_poly.entity_id
_entity_poly.type
_entity_poly.pdbx_seq_one_letter_code
_entity_poly.pdbx_strand_id
1 'polypeptide(L)'
;MKEIRGLLFCIAIFASVAFFFTRTGSISDIQSFDEVDFSQLGLPGSLVLFDVDQTLIHQGNLYMSNADSYHENPPLIEPSIIEKIELLKKRQISILAITAMNTGKSWQHDRLEKWRYDHLKELGFEGDFDDLDFDIRGFKRHPVFYKGIIVTDGEHKGPVMGVVLDRLSLTPMEIMMFDDRLSFLES
;
A
#
# COMPACT_ATOMS: atom_id res chain seq x y z
N MET A 1 -0.81 -0.32 69.32
CA MET A 1 0.55 -0.35 68.73
C MET A 1 0.93 -1.82 68.56
N LYS A 2 1.17 -2.39 67.38
CA LYS A 2 1.63 -1.85 66.10
C LYS A 2 0.87 -2.53 64.94
N GLU A 3 0.57 -1.73 63.93
CA GLU A 3 0.05 -2.15 62.63
C GLU A 3 1.08 -2.99 61.88
N ILE A 4 0.66 -4.11 61.29
CA ILE A 4 1.43 -4.83 60.27
C ILE A 4 1.07 -4.20 58.93
N ARG A 5 1.93 -3.29 58.47
CA ARG A 5 1.85 -2.69 57.14
C ARG A 5 2.17 -3.75 56.08
N GLY A 6 1.35 -3.73 55.04
CA GLY A 6 1.36 -4.67 53.95
C GLY A 6 2.66 -4.68 53.14
N LEU A 7 2.88 -5.83 52.51
CA LEU A 7 3.70 -5.95 51.32
C LEU A 7 2.98 -6.96 50.42
N LEU A 8 2.02 -6.47 49.63
CA LEU A 8 1.48 -7.22 48.50
C LEU A 8 2.64 -7.34 47.49
N PHE A 9 3.22 -8.53 47.42
CA PHE A 9 4.23 -8.87 46.44
C PHE A 9 3.53 -9.13 45.11
N CYS A 10 3.23 -8.06 44.35
CA CYS A 10 2.80 -8.17 42.97
C CYS A 10 4.01 -8.59 42.12
N ILE A 11 4.24 -9.90 42.02
CA ILE A 11 5.08 -10.46 40.94
C ILE A 11 4.26 -10.30 39.67
N ALA A 12 4.43 -9.17 38.99
CA ALA A 12 4.09 -9.06 37.59
C ALA A 12 5.02 -10.03 36.85
N ILE A 13 4.49 -11.22 36.52
CA ILE A 13 5.10 -12.10 35.54
C ILE A 13 5.10 -11.31 34.24
N PHE A 14 6.24 -10.71 33.91
CA PHE A 14 6.58 -10.34 32.54
C PHE A 14 6.61 -11.64 31.75
N ALA A 15 5.44 -12.08 31.29
CA ALA A 15 5.35 -13.04 30.22
C ALA A 15 5.86 -12.31 28.98
N SER A 16 7.17 -12.38 28.76
CA SER A 16 7.79 -12.09 27.47
C SER A 16 7.23 -13.11 26.48
N VAL A 17 6.05 -12.84 25.94
CA VAL A 17 5.52 -13.59 24.83
C VAL A 17 6.29 -13.13 23.60
N ALA A 18 7.41 -13.80 23.34
CA ALA A 18 8.07 -13.70 22.06
C ALA A 18 7.19 -14.42 21.04
N PHE A 19 6.31 -13.67 20.38
CA PHE A 19 5.62 -14.14 19.19
C PHE A 19 6.64 -14.19 18.05
N PHE A 20 7.25 -15.36 17.86
CA PHE A 20 7.94 -15.68 16.62
C PHE A 20 6.88 -15.98 15.55
N PHE A 21 6.36 -14.94 14.89
CA PHE A 21 5.67 -15.15 13.63
C PHE A 21 6.72 -15.48 12.57
N THR A 22 6.88 -16.77 12.27
CA THR A 22 7.45 -17.18 10.99
C THR A 22 6.45 -16.77 9.92
N ARG A 23 6.61 -15.56 9.35
CA ARG A 23 5.83 -15.11 8.20
C ARG A 23 6.23 -15.97 6.99
N THR A 24 5.44 -16.98 6.68
CA THR A 24 5.47 -17.62 5.37
C THR A 24 4.50 -16.86 4.47
N GLY A 25 5.02 -16.17 3.46
CA GLY A 25 4.17 -15.62 2.40
C GLY A 25 3.66 -16.75 1.51
N SER A 26 2.45 -16.60 0.98
CA SER A 26 1.92 -17.43 -0.10
C SER A 26 1.62 -16.54 -1.30
N ILE A 27 1.96 -17.00 -2.50
CA ILE A 27 1.59 -16.34 -3.74
C ILE A 27 0.52 -17.20 -4.41
N SER A 28 -0.54 -16.55 -4.86
CA SER A 28 -1.63 -17.17 -5.62
C SER A 28 -1.91 -16.34 -6.85
N ASP A 29 -1.93 -16.98 -8.01
CA ASP A 29 -2.36 -16.35 -9.25
C ASP A 29 -3.89 -16.21 -9.24
N ILE A 30 -4.38 -15.03 -9.64
CA ILE A 30 -5.78 -14.76 -9.91
C ILE A 30 -5.89 -14.15 -11.31
N GLN A 31 -6.99 -14.38 -12.02
CA GLN A 31 -7.24 -13.72 -13.31
C GLN A 31 -8.19 -12.53 -13.18
N SER A 32 -8.89 -12.41 -12.05
CA SER A 32 -9.80 -11.32 -11.75
C SER A 32 -9.95 -11.12 -10.24
N PHE A 33 -10.23 -9.89 -9.81
CA PHE A 33 -10.59 -9.60 -8.42
C PHE A 33 -11.89 -10.28 -7.97
N ASP A 34 -12.75 -10.70 -8.90
CA ASP A 34 -13.98 -11.46 -8.61
C ASP A 34 -13.71 -12.90 -8.17
N GLU A 35 -12.49 -13.42 -8.38
CA GLU A 35 -12.07 -14.72 -7.86
C GLU A 35 -11.73 -14.67 -6.36
N VAL A 36 -11.56 -13.46 -5.80
CA VAL A 36 -11.15 -13.25 -4.41
C VAL A 36 -12.37 -12.89 -3.56
N ASP A 37 -12.54 -13.60 -2.44
CA ASP A 37 -13.54 -13.23 -1.44
C ASP A 37 -13.02 -12.11 -0.53
N PHE A 38 -13.23 -10.86 -0.97
CA PHE A 38 -12.88 -9.65 -0.21
C PHE A 38 -13.62 -9.51 1.13
N SER A 39 -14.67 -10.31 1.39
CA SER A 39 -15.34 -10.34 2.69
C SER A 39 -14.53 -11.11 3.74
N GLN A 40 -13.67 -12.03 3.31
CA GLN A 40 -12.77 -12.83 4.15
C GLN A 40 -11.31 -12.38 4.06
N LEU A 41 -10.98 -11.53 3.10
CA LEU A 41 -9.62 -11.04 2.88
C LEU A 41 -9.13 -10.21 4.07
N GLY A 42 -8.07 -10.67 4.75
CA GLY A 42 -7.45 -9.99 5.89
C GLY A 42 -8.32 -9.85 7.15
N LEU A 43 -7.66 -9.53 8.25
CA LEU A 43 -8.29 -9.13 9.52
C LEU A 43 -8.13 -7.63 9.78
N PRO A 44 -8.91 -7.01 10.68
CA PRO A 44 -8.67 -5.62 11.10
C PRO A 44 -7.21 -5.42 11.52
N GLY A 45 -6.57 -4.35 11.03
CA GLY A 45 -5.13 -4.13 11.21
C GLY A 45 -4.22 -4.84 10.19
N SER A 46 -4.79 -5.48 9.17
CA SER A 46 -4.05 -5.88 7.96
C SER A 46 -3.88 -4.70 7.01
N LEU A 47 -2.92 -4.83 6.10
CA LEU A 47 -2.70 -3.89 5.01
C LEU A 47 -2.90 -4.60 3.67
N VAL A 48 -3.69 -3.98 2.80
CA VAL A 48 -3.81 -4.38 1.39
C VAL A 48 -3.08 -3.34 0.52
N LEU A 49 -2.18 -3.81 -0.32
CA LEU A 49 -1.52 -3.02 -1.36
C LEU A 49 -2.02 -3.44 -2.74
N PHE A 50 -2.31 -2.45 -3.56
CA PHE A 50 -2.58 -2.64 -4.97
C PHE A 50 -1.45 -2.05 -5.79
N ASP A 51 -0.85 -2.84 -6.68
CA ASP A 51 -0.17 -2.23 -7.81
C ASP A 51 -1.17 -1.40 -8.62
N VAL A 52 -0.66 -0.39 -9.31
CA VAL A 52 -1.48 0.53 -10.06
C VAL A 52 -1.58 0.10 -11.51
N ASP A 53 -0.46 0.16 -12.23
CA ASP A 53 -0.40 -0.08 -13.66
C ASP A 53 -0.54 -1.57 -13.95
N GLN A 54 -1.44 -1.94 -14.88
CA GLN A 54 -1.81 -3.33 -15.20
C GLN A 54 -2.46 -4.13 -14.06
N THR A 55 -2.82 -3.48 -12.95
CA THR A 55 -3.55 -4.10 -11.83
C THR A 55 -4.85 -3.35 -11.52
N LEU A 56 -4.78 -2.07 -11.15
CA LEU A 56 -5.99 -1.24 -10.96
C LEU A 56 -6.46 -0.64 -12.28
N ILE A 57 -5.52 -0.13 -13.08
CA ILE A 57 -5.81 0.58 -14.33
C ILE A 57 -5.03 -0.04 -15.48
N HIS A 58 -5.59 0.06 -16.68
CA HIS A 58 -4.83 -0.30 -17.87
C HIS A 58 -3.55 0.54 -17.95
N GLN A 59 -2.46 -0.06 -18.44
CA GLN A 59 -1.31 0.73 -18.81
C GLN A 59 -1.72 1.66 -19.96
N GLY A 60 -1.84 2.95 -19.68
CA GLY A 60 -1.79 3.96 -20.73
C GLY A 60 -0.46 3.80 -21.48
N ASN A 61 -0.34 4.31 -22.71
CA ASN A 61 0.91 4.30 -23.47
C ASN A 61 1.98 5.18 -22.76
N LEU A 62 2.53 4.69 -21.64
CA LEU A 62 3.55 5.33 -20.81
C LEU A 62 4.97 5.14 -21.40
N TYR A 63 5.10 4.22 -22.37
CA TYR A 63 6.35 3.89 -23.07
C TYR A 63 6.39 4.40 -24.51
N MET A 64 5.89 5.60 -24.80
CA MET A 64 6.16 6.24 -26.08
C MET A 64 6.87 7.58 -25.87
N SER A 65 8.08 7.67 -26.42
CA SER A 65 9.00 8.81 -26.43
C SER A 65 8.47 10.05 -27.19
N ASN A 66 7.19 10.12 -27.50
CA ASN A 66 6.57 11.21 -28.23
C ASN A 66 5.55 11.89 -27.31
N ALA A 67 5.64 13.21 -27.19
CA ALA A 67 4.94 14.06 -26.21
C ALA A 67 3.40 14.02 -26.23
N ASP A 68 2.79 13.17 -27.06
CA ASP A 68 1.36 13.16 -27.39
C ASP A 68 0.58 11.98 -26.76
N SER A 69 1.16 11.12 -25.92
CA SER A 69 0.48 9.91 -25.42
C SER A 69 -0.11 9.97 -24.00
N TYR A 70 0.02 11.10 -23.29
CA TYR A 70 -0.62 11.32 -21.98
C TYR A 70 -2.07 11.85 -22.10
N HIS A 71 -2.67 11.79 -23.29
CA HIS A 71 -3.97 12.42 -23.53
C HIS A 71 -5.17 11.69 -22.93
N GLU A 72 -5.02 10.43 -22.52
CA GLU A 72 -6.15 9.68 -21.96
C GLU A 72 -5.76 9.01 -20.63
N ASN A 73 -6.45 9.45 -19.58
CA ASN A 73 -6.48 8.82 -18.27
C ASN A 73 -7.01 7.38 -18.43
N PRO A 74 -6.20 6.33 -18.21
CA PRO A 74 -6.63 4.96 -18.46
C PRO A 74 -7.77 4.55 -17.51
N PRO A 75 -8.78 3.80 -17.97
CA PRO A 75 -9.86 3.34 -17.10
C PRO A 75 -9.38 2.24 -16.15
N LEU A 76 -10.20 1.95 -15.14
CA LEU A 76 -10.07 0.74 -14.32
C LEU A 76 -10.12 -0.51 -15.21
N ILE A 77 -9.31 -1.51 -14.88
CA ILE A 77 -9.39 -2.83 -15.54
C ILE A 77 -10.69 -3.53 -15.12
N GLU A 78 -10.98 -3.53 -13.82
CA GLU A 78 -12.16 -4.14 -13.23
C GLU A 78 -12.89 -3.13 -12.35
N PRO A 79 -13.95 -2.46 -12.84
CA PRO A 79 -14.69 -1.46 -12.06
C PRO A 79 -15.25 -1.97 -10.72
N SER A 80 -15.49 -3.28 -10.58
CA SER A 80 -15.95 -3.91 -9.33
C SER A 80 -14.95 -3.75 -8.18
N ILE A 81 -13.68 -3.44 -8.46
CA ILE A 81 -12.65 -3.24 -7.43
C ILE A 81 -12.99 -2.12 -6.46
N ILE A 82 -13.71 -1.09 -6.90
CA ILE A 82 -14.09 0.04 -6.03
C ILE A 82 -15.02 -0.44 -4.91
N GLU A 83 -16.02 -1.26 -5.23
CA GLU A 83 -16.94 -1.82 -4.21
C GLU A 83 -16.19 -2.72 -3.22
N LYS A 84 -15.19 -3.47 -3.70
CA LYS A 84 -14.34 -4.35 -2.88
C LYS A 84 -13.43 -3.55 -1.94
N ILE A 85 -12.84 -2.47 -2.43
CA ILE A 85 -12.03 -1.54 -1.62
C ILE A 85 -12.88 -0.91 -0.52
N GLU A 86 -14.10 -0.47 -0.84
CA GLU A 86 -15.02 0.08 0.16
C GLU A 86 -15.45 -0.97 1.20
N LEU A 87 -15.57 -2.24 0.81
CA LEU A 87 -15.78 -3.35 1.75
C LEU A 87 -14.61 -3.51 2.72
N LEU A 88 -13.36 -3.45 2.23
CA LEU A 88 -12.16 -3.52 3.07
C LEU A 88 -12.08 -2.36 4.05
N LYS A 89 -12.33 -1.12 3.60
CA LYS A 89 -12.36 0.06 4.48
C LYS A 89 -13.38 -0.06 5.60
N LYS A 90 -14.61 -0.51 5.28
CA LYS A 90 -15.66 -0.76 6.29
C LYS A 90 -15.24 -1.80 7.34
N ARG A 91 -14.35 -2.72 6.98
CA ARG A 91 -13.77 -3.75 7.85
C ARG A 91 -12.51 -3.28 8.59
N GLN A 92 -12.15 -1.99 8.50
CA GLN A 92 -10.97 -1.40 9.13
C GLN A 92 -9.66 -2.06 8.68
N ILE A 93 -9.61 -2.44 7.41
CA ILE A 93 -8.40 -2.92 6.74
C ILE A 93 -7.77 -1.73 6.05
N SER A 94 -6.48 -1.53 6.28
CA SER A 94 -5.77 -0.42 5.66
C SER A 94 -5.50 -0.69 4.20
N ILE A 95 -5.55 0.36 3.38
CA ILE A 95 -5.39 0.26 1.92
C ILE A 95 -4.39 1.29 1.43
N LEU A 96 -3.40 0.84 0.67
CA LEU A 96 -2.46 1.68 -0.06
C LEU A 96 -2.38 1.25 -1.53
N ALA A 97 -1.97 2.17 -2.39
CA ALA A 97 -1.50 1.84 -3.73
C ALA A 97 0.03 1.93 -3.79
N ILE A 98 0.64 1.19 -4.70
CA ILE A 98 2.08 1.25 -4.96
C ILE A 98 2.36 1.19 -6.45
N THR A 99 3.26 2.00 -6.98
CA THR A 99 3.61 2.00 -8.41
C THR A 99 5.08 2.29 -8.63
N ALA A 100 5.65 1.71 -9.69
CA ALA A 100 7.02 1.94 -10.12
C ALA A 100 7.19 3.14 -11.06
N MET A 101 6.14 3.96 -11.25
CA MET A 101 6.22 5.16 -12.09
C MET A 101 7.24 6.19 -11.56
N ASN A 102 7.69 7.07 -12.45
CA ASN A 102 8.56 8.19 -12.08
C ASN A 102 7.83 9.19 -11.17
N THR A 103 8.58 9.91 -10.33
CA THR A 103 8.09 11.02 -9.50
C THR A 103 8.48 12.38 -10.06
N GLY A 104 7.88 13.44 -9.52
CA GLY A 104 8.27 14.82 -9.79
C GLY A 104 7.77 15.34 -11.14
N LYS A 105 8.48 16.33 -11.68
CA LYS A 105 8.04 17.06 -12.86
C LYS A 105 8.23 16.27 -14.15
N SER A 106 7.19 16.25 -14.98
CA SER A 106 7.24 15.83 -16.37
C SER A 106 7.00 17.03 -17.30
N TRP A 107 6.91 16.78 -18.60
CA TRP A 107 6.60 17.82 -19.58
C TRP A 107 5.17 18.38 -19.42
N GLN A 108 4.20 17.55 -19.02
CA GLN A 108 2.78 17.93 -18.85
C GLN A 108 2.33 18.18 -17.41
N HIS A 109 3.02 17.58 -16.44
CA HIS A 109 2.58 17.60 -15.04
C HIS A 109 3.69 18.09 -14.13
N ASP A 110 3.37 19.01 -13.23
CA ASP A 110 4.32 19.52 -12.24
C ASP A 110 4.78 18.43 -11.25
N ARG A 111 3.87 17.49 -10.92
CA ARG A 111 4.13 16.33 -10.05
C ARG A 111 3.37 15.11 -10.58
N LEU A 112 4.11 14.09 -11.02
CA LEU A 112 3.55 12.86 -11.56
C LEU A 112 2.76 12.05 -10.51
N GLU A 113 3.24 12.02 -9.27
CA GLU A 113 2.54 11.39 -8.15
C GLU A 113 1.20 12.04 -7.84
N LYS A 114 1.11 13.37 -8.00
CA LYS A 114 -0.15 14.11 -7.85
C LYS A 114 -1.11 13.78 -8.98
N TRP A 115 -0.63 13.80 -10.22
CA TRP A 115 -1.44 13.41 -11.37
C TRP A 115 -2.01 12.00 -11.20
N ARG A 116 -1.17 11.06 -10.73
CA ARG A 116 -1.62 9.68 -10.47
C ARG A 116 -2.70 9.62 -9.40
N TYR A 117 -2.51 10.34 -8.29
CA TYR A 117 -3.52 10.42 -7.23
C TYR A 117 -4.84 10.99 -7.74
N ASP A 118 -4.81 12.13 -8.43
CA ASP A 118 -6.01 12.78 -8.93
C ASP A 118 -6.77 11.83 -9.88
N HIS A 119 -6.04 11.14 -10.76
CA HIS A 119 -6.62 10.17 -11.68
C HIS A 119 -7.27 8.97 -10.96
N LEU A 120 -6.59 8.35 -10.00
CA LEU A 120 -7.16 7.23 -9.24
C LEU A 120 -8.38 7.68 -8.41
N LYS A 121 -8.34 8.90 -7.86
CA LYS A 121 -9.46 9.50 -7.15
C LYS A 121 -10.67 9.76 -8.05
N GLU A 122 -10.46 10.21 -9.28
CA GLU A 122 -11.52 10.34 -10.30
C GLU A 122 -12.19 8.99 -10.60
N LEU A 123 -11.44 7.89 -10.52
CA LEU A 123 -11.93 6.52 -10.69
C LEU A 123 -12.57 5.94 -9.42
N GLY A 124 -12.59 6.67 -8.31
CA GLY A 124 -13.17 6.24 -7.04
C GLY A 124 -12.19 5.49 -6.12
N PHE A 125 -10.91 5.39 -6.49
CA PHE A 125 -9.88 4.86 -5.60
C PHE A 125 -9.36 5.95 -4.66
N GLU A 126 -9.40 5.70 -3.37
CA GLU A 126 -8.75 6.51 -2.35
C GLU A 126 -8.08 5.58 -1.33
N GLY A 127 -6.76 5.66 -1.20
CA GLY A 127 -6.02 4.97 -0.14
C GLY A 127 -6.14 5.68 1.20
N ASP A 128 -5.63 5.05 2.26
CA ASP A 128 -5.51 5.69 3.57
C ASP A 128 -4.43 6.79 3.55
N PHE A 129 -4.45 7.67 4.55
CA PHE A 129 -3.49 8.77 4.70
C PHE A 129 -3.51 9.76 3.52
N ASP A 130 -4.71 10.12 3.05
CA ASP A 130 -4.95 11.00 1.90
C ASP A 130 -4.55 12.48 2.13
N ASP A 131 -4.14 12.80 3.36
CA ASP A 131 -3.63 14.09 3.81
C ASP A 131 -2.10 14.16 3.87
N LEU A 132 -1.40 13.03 3.75
CA LEU A 132 0.06 12.96 3.88
C LEU A 132 0.80 13.02 2.53
N ASP A 133 1.93 13.73 2.52
CA ASP A 133 2.83 13.88 1.38
C ASP A 133 4.26 14.01 1.91
N PHE A 134 5.14 13.07 1.55
CA PHE A 134 6.54 13.11 1.98
C PHE A 134 7.49 12.34 1.06
N ASP A 135 8.73 12.85 0.98
CA ASP A 135 9.84 12.14 0.33
C ASP A 135 10.25 10.90 1.13
N ILE A 136 10.50 9.81 0.42
CA ILE A 136 11.05 8.56 0.97
C ILE A 136 12.56 8.58 0.73
N ARG A 137 13.32 8.80 1.81
CA ARG A 137 14.78 8.97 1.76
C ARG A 137 15.50 7.63 1.86
N GLY A 138 16.77 7.60 1.43
CA GLY A 138 17.64 6.42 1.54
C GLY A 138 17.78 5.59 0.26
N PHE A 139 17.23 6.09 -0.85
CA PHE A 139 17.25 5.44 -2.16
C PHE A 139 18.10 6.23 -3.17
N LYS A 140 18.45 5.61 -4.30
CA LYS A 140 19.21 6.27 -5.38
C LYS A 140 18.31 7.19 -6.18
N ARG A 141 17.04 6.81 -6.33
CA ARG A 141 15.96 7.57 -6.97
C ARG A 141 15.21 8.40 -5.92
N HIS A 142 14.12 9.04 -6.33
CA HIS A 142 13.33 9.93 -5.47
C HIS A 142 11.92 9.39 -5.23
N PRO A 143 11.76 8.25 -4.52
CA PRO A 143 10.45 7.75 -4.18
C PRO A 143 9.70 8.71 -3.26
N VAL A 144 8.38 8.77 -3.42
CA VAL A 144 7.48 9.68 -2.70
C VAL A 144 6.27 8.91 -2.20
N PHE A 145 5.85 9.20 -0.97
CA PHE A 145 4.52 8.86 -0.50
C PHE A 145 3.61 10.06 -0.75
N TYR A 146 2.55 9.85 -1.53
CA TYR A 146 1.57 10.88 -1.84
C TYR A 146 0.17 10.35 -1.63
N LYS A 147 -0.46 10.75 -0.53
CA LYS A 147 -1.89 10.60 -0.27
C LYS A 147 -2.41 9.16 -0.44
N GLY A 148 -1.77 8.22 0.25
CA GLY A 148 -2.11 6.79 0.16
C GLY A 148 -1.50 6.06 -1.03
N ILE A 149 -0.63 6.71 -1.81
CA ILE A 149 0.09 6.11 -2.93
C ILE A 149 1.59 6.14 -2.67
N ILE A 150 2.24 4.98 -2.76
CA ILE A 150 3.69 4.84 -2.75
C ILE A 150 4.18 4.87 -4.20
N VAL A 151 4.92 5.91 -4.58
CA VAL A 151 5.53 6.01 -5.92
C VAL A 151 7.02 5.75 -5.79
N THR A 152 7.52 4.66 -6.36
CA THR A 152 8.88 4.18 -6.08
C THR A 152 9.97 4.83 -6.95
N ASP A 153 9.59 5.59 -7.98
CA ASP A 153 10.52 6.18 -8.94
C ASP A 153 11.47 5.12 -9.57
N GLY A 154 10.95 3.92 -9.79
CA GLY A 154 11.69 2.77 -10.34
C GLY A 154 12.51 1.96 -9.33
N GLU A 155 12.53 2.34 -8.04
CA GLU A 155 13.13 1.51 -6.99
C GLU A 155 12.29 0.27 -6.70
N HIS A 156 12.91 -0.74 -6.09
CA HIS A 156 12.23 -1.95 -5.67
C HIS A 156 11.15 -1.64 -4.61
N LYS A 157 9.95 -2.19 -4.81
CA LYS A 157 8.76 -1.91 -4.00
C LYS A 157 8.94 -2.32 -2.52
N GLY A 158 9.48 -3.51 -2.26
CA GLY A 158 9.66 -4.05 -0.91
C GLY A 158 10.44 -3.12 0.03
N PRO A 159 11.69 -2.74 -0.31
CA PRO A 159 12.47 -1.82 0.50
C PRO A 159 11.82 -0.44 0.70
N VAL A 160 11.22 0.14 -0.35
CA VAL A 160 10.54 1.43 -0.27
C VAL A 160 9.32 1.34 0.65
N MET A 161 8.53 0.29 0.52
CA MET A 161 7.38 0.00 1.38
C MET A 161 7.81 -0.11 2.84
N GLY A 162 8.92 -0.79 3.14
CA GLY A 162 9.46 -0.89 4.50
C GLY A 162 9.66 0.48 5.16
N VAL A 163 10.29 1.42 4.44
CA VAL A 163 10.50 2.79 4.95
C VAL A 163 9.18 3.55 5.14
N VAL A 164 8.20 3.34 4.26
CA VAL A 164 6.86 3.94 4.39
C VAL A 164 6.14 3.41 5.62
N LEU A 165 6.17 2.09 5.86
CA LEU A 165 5.54 1.48 7.03
C LEU A 165 6.14 2.04 8.33
N ASP A 166 7.47 2.12 8.42
CA ASP A 166 8.15 2.73 9.56
C ASP A 166 7.71 4.19 9.78
N ARG A 167 7.64 4.96 8.69
CA ARG A 167 7.30 6.38 8.74
C ARG A 167 5.84 6.63 9.11
N LEU A 168 4.93 5.76 8.69
CA LEU A 168 3.52 5.77 9.08
C LEU A 168 3.27 5.09 10.44
N SER A 169 4.31 4.53 11.08
CA SER A 169 4.19 3.72 12.30
C SER A 169 3.19 2.55 12.14
N LEU A 170 3.12 2.00 10.93
CA LEU A 170 2.28 0.86 10.61
C LEU A 170 3.00 -0.44 10.91
N THR A 171 2.34 -1.30 11.68
CA THR A 171 2.80 -2.66 12.00
C THR A 171 1.72 -3.67 11.62
N PRO A 172 1.40 -3.80 10.33
CA PRO A 172 0.28 -4.62 9.89
C PRO A 172 0.53 -6.08 10.28
N MET A 173 -0.52 -6.76 10.77
CA MET A 173 -0.42 -8.19 11.13
C MET A 173 -0.13 -9.04 9.89
N GLU A 174 -0.74 -8.65 8.79
CA GLU A 174 -0.64 -9.30 7.47
C GLU A 174 -0.57 -8.22 6.39
N ILE A 175 0.19 -8.49 5.34
CA ILE A 175 0.27 -7.66 4.14
C ILE A 175 -0.19 -8.53 2.97
N MET A 176 -1.20 -8.06 2.25
CA MET A 176 -1.68 -8.68 1.01
C MET A 176 -1.39 -7.72 -0.13
N MET A 177 -0.80 -8.23 -1.21
CA MET A 177 -0.43 -7.41 -2.36
C MET A 177 -1.00 -8.03 -3.63
N PHE A 178 -1.61 -7.18 -4.45
CA PHE A 178 -2.05 -7.52 -5.80
C PHE A 178 -1.12 -6.83 -6.78
N ASP A 179 -0.48 -7.59 -7.66
CA ASP A 179 0.49 -7.08 -8.64
C ASP A 179 0.40 -7.95 -9.90
N ASP A 180 0.56 -7.34 -11.07
CA ASP A 180 0.55 -8.06 -12.35
C ASP A 180 1.86 -8.83 -12.59
N ARG A 181 2.92 -8.52 -11.82
CA ARG A 181 4.25 -9.09 -11.99
C ARG A 181 4.72 -9.83 -10.75
N LEU A 182 4.86 -11.14 -10.92
CA LEU A 182 5.42 -12.04 -9.91
C LEU A 182 6.76 -11.56 -9.32
N SER A 183 7.66 -11.01 -10.15
CA SER A 183 8.98 -10.53 -9.71
C SER A 183 8.92 -9.40 -8.67
N PHE A 184 7.79 -8.70 -8.55
CA PHE A 184 7.59 -7.65 -7.55
C PHE A 184 6.96 -8.17 -6.26
N LEU A 185 6.32 -9.34 -6.31
CA LEU A 185 5.88 -10.07 -5.11
C LEU A 185 7.04 -10.77 -4.40
N GLU A 186 8.13 -11.05 -5.12
CA GLU A 186 9.34 -11.72 -4.61
C GLU A 186 10.44 -10.76 -4.10
N SER A 187 10.30 -9.45 -4.31
CA SER A 187 11.37 -8.45 -4.09
C SER A 187 11.39 -7.82 -2.71
#